data_AF-A0A935B9L9-F1
#
_entry.id   AF-A0A935B9L9-F1
#
_cell.length_a   1.000
_cell.length_b   1.000
_cell.length_c   1.000
_cell.angle_alpha   90.00
_cell.angle_beta   90.00
_cell.angle_gamma   90.00
#
_symmetry.space_group_name_H-M   'P 1'
#
loop_
_entity.id
_entity.type
_entity.pdbx_description
1 polymer ?
#
loop_
_entity_poly.entity_id
_entity_poly.type
_entity_poly.pdbx_seq_one_letter_code
_entity_poly.pdbx_strand_id
1 'polypeptide(L)'
;MRDVQDIDLARFRSGLSQKNNKAVLGGGILSPEPSLQDLAELTLDDRDVEKLKTCSVGDCDLKLSASIIRRFATEIDWNATEHKVRATELFKTLLIDYVRDYLKRGDRALIEYADKRKPVRLADEYRAITEGSVLVRGLAPELLDYLKKFPTAELPGAESRVDWSKVDSGLKPIITLTHSVGYSRQLQDDLFLTIATKQIYASHYIDASMAFTSLLRFGSGESAEEYLLFTSTSRSDSLGGALSGMAHAVVEREALQKAEELLQNSKMRLEAKAPATQKTADHNNESGIYTKIVELSESLTVRILAVLFIALALFLAFRLKRGK
;
A
#
# COMPACT_ATOMS: atom_id res chain seq x y z
N MET A 1 -9.35 -7.83 26.57
CA MET A 1 -8.75 -6.48 26.50
C MET A 1 -9.19 -5.71 27.74
N ARG A 2 -8.41 -4.73 28.24
CA ARG A 2 -8.91 -3.87 29.34
C ARG A 2 -9.87 -2.83 28.76
N ASP A 3 -11.07 -2.79 29.32
CA ASP A 3 -12.20 -1.87 29.08
C ASP A 3 -11.97 -0.80 27.98
N VAL A 4 -12.25 -1.18 26.74
CA VAL A 4 -12.11 -0.36 25.54
C VAL A 4 -13.41 0.41 25.27
N GLN A 5 -14.08 0.88 26.32
CA GLN A 5 -15.28 1.70 26.15
C GLN A 5 -14.94 2.98 25.34
N ASP A 6 -15.85 3.35 24.43
CA ASP A 6 -15.75 4.52 23.54
C ASP A 6 -14.66 4.46 22.46
N ILE A 7 -14.54 3.36 21.71
CA ILE A 7 -13.83 3.36 20.42
C ILE A 7 -14.83 3.53 19.28
N ASP A 8 -14.72 4.67 18.60
CA ASP A 8 -15.35 4.93 17.32
C ASP A 8 -14.36 4.69 16.16
N LEU A 9 -14.84 4.87 14.93
CA LEU A 9 -14.03 4.66 13.72
C LEU A 9 -12.80 5.58 13.66
N ALA A 10 -12.91 6.82 14.16
CA ALA A 10 -11.82 7.79 14.15
C ALA A 10 -10.71 7.38 15.13
N ARG A 11 -11.06 7.01 16.36
CA ARG A 11 -10.12 6.49 17.35
C ARG A 11 -9.51 5.17 16.91
N PHE A 12 -10.30 4.29 16.30
CA PHE A 12 -9.79 3.04 15.74
C PHE A 12 -8.72 3.32 14.68
N ARG A 13 -9.02 4.18 13.69
CA ARG A 13 -8.08 4.60 12.66
C ARG A 13 -6.81 5.22 13.24
N SER A 14 -6.94 6.11 14.22
CA SER A 14 -5.79 6.73 14.90
C SER A 14 -4.91 5.69 15.62
N GLY A 15 -5.53 4.69 16.25
CA GLY A 15 -4.82 3.56 16.86
C GLY A 15 -4.01 2.72 15.87
N LEU A 16 -4.37 2.75 14.58
CA LEU A 16 -3.65 2.08 13.49
C LEU A 16 -2.62 2.98 12.78
N SER A 17 -2.60 4.29 13.07
CA SER A 17 -1.73 5.28 12.42
C SER A 17 -0.25 5.01 12.63
N GLN A 18 0.61 5.34 11.67
CA GLN A 18 2.06 5.16 11.77
C GLN A 18 2.87 6.45 11.88
N LYS A 19 2.25 7.51 12.42
CA LYS A 19 2.84 8.86 12.56
C LYS A 19 4.28 8.93 13.13
N ASN A 20 4.74 7.92 13.88
CA ASN A 20 6.08 7.88 14.46
C ASN A 20 7.01 6.80 13.85
N ASN A 21 6.64 6.21 12.72
CA ASN A 21 7.49 5.22 12.05
C ASN A 21 8.63 5.93 11.30
N LYS A 22 9.88 5.65 11.71
CA LYS A 22 11.10 6.22 11.13
C LYS A 22 11.32 5.84 9.66
N ALA A 23 10.66 4.80 9.17
CA ALA A 23 10.71 4.39 7.76
C ALA A 23 9.88 5.31 6.85
N VAL A 24 8.97 6.14 7.38
CA VAL A 24 8.16 7.05 6.58
C VAL A 24 8.97 8.30 6.25
N LEU A 25 9.30 8.47 4.97
CA LEU A 25 10.06 9.61 4.46
C LEU A 25 9.16 10.80 4.10
N GLY A 26 7.86 10.56 3.90
CA GLY A 26 6.85 11.58 3.64
C GLY A 26 5.49 10.95 3.38
N GLY A 27 4.43 11.74 3.47
CA GLY A 27 3.07 11.28 3.17
C GLY A 27 2.03 12.37 3.43
N GLY A 28 0.82 12.15 2.95
CA GLY A 28 -0.28 13.09 3.12
C GLY A 28 -1.60 12.53 2.62
N ILE A 29 -2.69 13.14 3.09
CA ILE A 29 -4.06 12.85 2.63
C ILE A 29 -4.32 13.73 1.42
N LEU A 30 -4.86 13.17 0.35
CA LEU A 30 -5.30 13.94 -0.82
C LEU A 30 -6.65 14.58 -0.55
N SER A 31 -6.82 15.82 -1.00
CA SER A 31 -8.09 16.53 -0.91
C SER A 31 -9.18 15.86 -1.78
N PRO A 32 -10.48 16.09 -1.51
CA PRO A 32 -11.57 15.54 -2.33
C PRO A 32 -11.51 15.95 -3.81
N GLU A 33 -10.89 17.09 -4.11
CA GLU A 33 -10.51 17.52 -5.46
C GLU A 33 -8.98 17.55 -5.58
N PRO A 34 -8.32 16.37 -5.76
CA PRO A 34 -6.87 16.27 -5.63
C PRO A 34 -6.15 17.28 -6.50
N SER A 35 -5.10 17.91 -5.97
CA SER A 35 -4.30 18.91 -6.68
C SER A 35 -2.81 18.70 -6.43
N LEU A 36 -1.96 19.37 -7.22
CA LEU A 36 -0.50 19.30 -7.02
C LEU A 36 -0.07 19.74 -5.62
N GLN A 37 -0.85 20.61 -4.95
CA GLN A 37 -0.56 21.05 -3.60
C GLN A 37 -0.61 19.90 -2.59
N ASP A 38 -1.45 18.89 -2.82
CA ASP A 38 -1.55 17.70 -1.96
C ASP A 38 -0.27 16.84 -2.03
N LEU A 39 0.53 17.00 -3.09
CA LEU A 39 1.81 16.33 -3.31
C LEU A 39 3.00 17.30 -3.20
N ALA A 40 2.84 18.46 -2.55
CA ALA A 40 3.90 19.47 -2.47
C ALA A 40 5.23 18.89 -1.93
N GLU A 41 5.14 18.05 -0.89
CA GLU A 41 6.27 17.40 -0.22
C GLU A 41 6.77 16.13 -0.92
N LEU A 42 6.05 15.63 -1.92
CA LEU A 42 6.46 14.42 -2.65
C LEU A 42 7.72 14.70 -3.46
N THR A 43 8.70 13.79 -3.36
CA THR A 43 9.94 13.82 -4.15
C THR A 43 10.23 12.45 -4.73
N LEU A 44 10.79 12.40 -5.93
CA LEU A 44 11.38 11.16 -6.46
C LEU A 44 12.74 10.89 -5.78
N ASP A 45 13.12 9.61 -5.69
CA ASP A 45 14.50 9.25 -5.35
C ASP A 45 15.41 9.56 -6.54
N ASP A 46 16.64 10.02 -6.28
CA ASP A 46 17.59 10.34 -7.33
C ASP A 46 17.86 9.14 -8.26
N ARG A 47 17.92 7.92 -7.68
CA ARG A 47 18.12 6.69 -8.46
C ARG A 47 16.94 6.40 -9.38
N ASP A 48 15.73 6.80 -9.00
CA ASP A 48 14.55 6.65 -9.83
C ASP A 48 14.55 7.65 -10.99
N VAL A 49 14.96 8.89 -10.74
CA VAL A 49 15.12 9.89 -11.81
C VAL A 49 16.13 9.42 -12.85
N GLU A 50 17.27 8.88 -12.42
CA GLU A 50 18.27 8.35 -13.36
C GLU A 50 17.73 7.16 -14.17
N LYS A 51 16.85 6.35 -13.59
CA LYS A 51 16.25 5.21 -14.29
C LYS A 51 15.16 5.62 -15.27
N LEU A 52 14.42 6.69 -14.97
CA LEU A 52 13.43 7.26 -15.88
C LEU A 52 14.06 7.72 -17.21
N LYS A 53 15.33 8.15 -17.21
CA LYS A 53 16.08 8.53 -18.44
C LYS A 53 16.13 7.43 -19.49
N THR A 54 16.26 6.18 -19.04
CA THR A 54 16.40 5.02 -19.94
C THR A 54 15.15 4.15 -19.96
N CYS A 55 14.06 4.58 -19.33
CA CYS A 55 12.83 3.81 -19.30
C CYS A 55 12.20 3.71 -20.69
N SER A 56 11.76 2.51 -21.04
CA SER A 56 10.96 2.23 -22.22
C SER A 56 9.82 1.27 -21.87
N VAL A 57 8.78 1.23 -22.72
CA VAL A 57 7.64 0.34 -22.45
C VAL A 57 8.12 -1.11 -22.45
N GLY A 58 7.87 -1.80 -21.35
CA GLY A 58 8.32 -3.17 -21.12
C GLY A 58 9.74 -3.32 -20.56
N ASP A 59 10.44 -2.21 -20.35
CA ASP A 59 11.76 -2.14 -19.70
C ASP A 59 11.92 -0.80 -18.95
N CYS A 60 11.34 -0.75 -17.75
CA CYS A 60 11.44 0.37 -16.83
C CYS A 60 11.55 -0.15 -15.40
N ASP A 61 12.42 0.47 -14.60
CA ASP A 61 12.58 0.11 -13.18
C ASP A 61 11.40 0.57 -12.32
N LEU A 62 10.65 1.59 -12.78
CA LEU A 62 9.48 2.12 -12.07
C LEU A 62 8.21 1.51 -12.66
N LYS A 63 7.31 1.08 -11.77
CA LYS A 63 5.97 0.60 -12.13
C LYS A 63 5.11 1.72 -12.68
N LEU A 64 5.03 1.79 -14.01
CA LEU A 64 4.36 2.85 -14.76
C LEU A 64 3.54 2.26 -15.90
N SER A 65 2.52 2.99 -16.36
CA SER A 65 1.79 2.62 -17.58
C SER A 65 2.58 2.97 -18.83
N ALA A 66 2.21 2.35 -19.95
CA ALA A 66 2.83 2.65 -21.24
C ALA A 66 2.67 4.13 -21.63
N SER A 67 1.54 4.77 -21.28
CA SER A 67 1.33 6.19 -21.55
C SER A 67 2.24 7.08 -20.70
N ILE A 68 2.37 6.77 -19.41
CA ILE A 68 3.26 7.51 -18.49
C ILE A 68 4.72 7.40 -18.92
N ILE A 69 5.19 6.19 -19.25
CA ILE A 69 6.57 5.96 -19.71
C ILE A 69 6.87 6.82 -20.95
N ARG A 70 5.96 6.86 -21.93
CA ARG A 70 6.14 7.69 -23.12
C ARG A 70 6.22 9.17 -22.79
N ARG A 71 5.40 9.66 -21.86
CA ARG A 71 5.45 11.08 -21.44
C ARG A 71 6.81 11.43 -20.83
N PHE A 72 7.38 10.57 -19.98
CA PHE A 72 8.76 10.78 -19.48
C PHE A 72 9.81 10.81 -20.59
N ALA A 73 9.65 9.98 -21.61
CA ALA A 73 10.57 9.96 -22.75
C ALA A 73 10.47 11.22 -23.64
N THR A 74 9.30 11.86 -23.72
CA THR A 74 9.06 12.97 -24.66
C THR A 74 8.99 14.36 -24.03
N GLU A 75 8.58 14.48 -22.76
CA GLU A 75 8.32 15.77 -22.11
C GLU A 75 9.48 16.26 -21.25
N ILE A 76 10.47 15.41 -20.97
CA ILE A 76 11.64 15.77 -20.16
C ILE A 76 12.86 15.91 -21.07
N ASP A 77 13.47 17.09 -21.05
CA ASP A 77 14.84 17.26 -21.53
C ASP A 77 15.81 16.73 -20.47
N TRP A 78 16.30 15.51 -20.69
CA TRP A 78 17.21 14.84 -19.76
C TRP A 78 18.62 15.44 -19.71
N ASN A 79 18.97 16.32 -20.65
CA ASN A 79 20.25 17.04 -20.67
C ASN A 79 20.18 18.38 -19.92
N ALA A 80 18.98 18.88 -19.62
CA ALA A 80 18.78 20.12 -18.88
C ALA A 80 19.25 19.98 -17.42
N THR A 81 19.70 21.07 -16.80
CA THR A 81 20.20 21.04 -15.41
C THR A 81 19.07 20.80 -14.40
N GLU A 82 17.85 21.19 -14.74
CA GLU A 82 16.63 21.05 -13.94
C GLU A 82 15.85 19.74 -14.17
N HIS A 83 16.39 18.79 -14.95
CA HIS A 83 15.67 17.56 -15.33
C HIS A 83 15.06 16.81 -14.12
N LYS A 84 15.75 16.79 -12.97
CA LYS A 84 15.25 16.15 -11.75
C LYS A 84 13.97 16.80 -11.22
N VAL A 85 13.94 18.13 -11.21
CA VAL A 85 12.77 18.91 -10.79
C VAL A 85 11.63 18.68 -11.78
N ARG A 86 11.90 18.78 -13.09
CA ARG A 86 10.90 18.57 -14.14
C ARG A 86 10.32 17.16 -14.12
N ALA A 87 11.14 16.13 -13.93
CA ALA A 87 10.69 14.75 -13.81
C ALA A 87 9.80 14.55 -12.57
N THR A 88 10.17 15.15 -11.43
CA THR A 88 9.36 15.08 -10.21
C THR A 88 8.01 15.78 -10.39
N GLU A 89 7.98 16.96 -11.02
CA GLU A 89 6.73 17.69 -11.27
C GLU A 89 5.82 16.98 -12.29
N LEU A 90 6.41 16.39 -13.33
CA LEU A 90 5.66 15.52 -14.25
C LEU A 90 5.09 14.30 -13.51
N PHE A 91 5.88 13.65 -12.66
CA PHE A 91 5.41 12.52 -11.86
C PHE A 91 4.23 12.89 -10.95
N LYS A 92 4.32 14.01 -10.20
CA LYS A 92 3.22 14.51 -9.37
C LYS A 92 1.96 14.76 -10.19
N THR A 93 2.11 15.41 -11.35
CA THR A 93 0.98 15.69 -12.26
C THR A 93 0.29 14.40 -12.68
N LEU A 94 1.07 13.40 -13.08
CA LEU A 94 0.55 12.10 -13.49
C LEU A 94 -0.14 11.33 -12.37
N LEU A 95 0.37 11.41 -11.14
CA LEU A 95 -0.29 10.81 -9.98
C LEU A 95 -1.62 11.49 -9.66
N ILE A 96 -1.69 12.83 -9.72
CA ILE A 96 -2.93 13.57 -9.49
C ILE A 96 -3.97 13.25 -10.58
N ASP A 97 -3.56 13.23 -11.85
CA ASP A 97 -4.44 12.85 -12.95
C ASP A 97 -4.97 11.41 -12.76
N TYR A 98 -4.10 10.49 -12.36
CA TYR A 98 -4.47 9.11 -12.04
C TYR A 98 -5.50 9.03 -10.90
N VAL A 99 -5.26 9.71 -9.78
CA VAL A 99 -6.19 9.69 -8.65
C VAL A 99 -7.53 10.31 -9.01
N ARG A 100 -7.55 11.45 -9.72
CA ARG A 100 -8.79 12.08 -10.18
C ARG A 100 -9.62 11.15 -11.06
N ASP A 101 -8.96 10.40 -11.93
CA ASP A 101 -9.59 9.43 -12.81
C ASP A 101 -10.12 8.22 -12.03
N TYR A 102 -9.36 7.74 -11.03
CA TYR A 102 -9.78 6.71 -10.09
C TYR A 102 -11.00 7.11 -9.26
N LEU A 103 -11.02 8.32 -8.71
CA LEU A 103 -12.16 8.81 -7.93
C LEU A 103 -13.44 8.92 -8.77
N LYS A 104 -13.32 9.09 -10.10
CA LYS A 104 -14.46 9.17 -11.02
C LYS A 104 -14.94 7.81 -11.53
N ARG A 105 -14.01 6.88 -11.80
CA ARG A 105 -14.31 5.62 -12.53
C ARG A 105 -14.03 4.36 -11.73
N GLY A 106 -13.49 4.49 -10.51
CA GLY A 106 -13.11 3.39 -9.65
C GLY A 106 -12.14 2.43 -10.32
N ASP A 107 -12.43 1.14 -10.22
CA ASP A 107 -11.54 0.08 -10.70
C ASP A 107 -11.28 0.11 -12.21
N ARG A 108 -12.12 0.80 -12.99
CA ARG A 108 -11.91 1.00 -14.43
C ARG A 108 -10.76 1.97 -14.74
N ALA A 109 -10.30 2.75 -13.78
CA ALA A 109 -9.16 3.65 -13.95
C ALA A 109 -7.84 3.06 -13.41
N LEU A 110 -7.90 1.92 -12.71
CA LEU A 110 -6.69 1.32 -12.14
C LEU A 110 -5.64 1.05 -13.23
N ILE A 111 -4.39 1.35 -12.88
CA ILE A 111 -3.29 1.33 -13.83
C ILE A 111 -3.02 -0.08 -14.38
N GLU A 112 -2.73 -0.14 -15.68
CA GLU A 112 -2.06 -1.29 -16.28
C GLU A 112 -0.56 -0.99 -16.29
N TYR A 113 0.18 -1.70 -15.45
CA TYR A 113 1.63 -1.59 -15.38
C TYR A 113 2.25 -2.18 -16.63
N ALA A 114 3.11 -1.41 -17.28
CA ALA A 114 3.84 -1.77 -18.50
C ALA A 114 5.34 -1.49 -18.35
N ASP A 115 5.84 -1.55 -17.10
CA ASP A 115 7.25 -1.47 -16.74
C ASP A 115 8.03 -2.70 -17.21
N LYS A 116 7.35 -3.84 -17.33
CA LYS A 116 7.92 -5.11 -17.79
C LYS A 116 7.21 -5.63 -19.03
N ARG A 117 7.89 -6.53 -19.75
CA ARG A 117 7.39 -7.15 -21.00
C ARG A 117 6.00 -7.77 -20.87
N LYS A 118 5.66 -8.28 -19.68
CA LYS A 118 4.32 -8.79 -19.37
C LYS A 118 3.60 -7.71 -18.54
N PRO A 119 2.61 -7.02 -19.12
CA PRO A 119 1.85 -6.03 -18.38
C PRO A 119 1.03 -6.66 -17.24
N VAL A 120 0.78 -5.90 -16.19
CA VAL A 120 -0.07 -6.29 -15.06
C VAL A 120 -1.26 -5.34 -14.97
N ARG A 121 -2.47 -5.90 -15.08
CA ARG A 121 -3.72 -5.15 -14.99
C ARG A 121 -4.21 -5.15 -13.55
N LEU A 122 -4.03 -4.03 -12.83
CA LEU A 122 -4.43 -3.94 -11.43
C LEU A 122 -5.90 -4.29 -11.19
N ALA A 123 -6.79 -3.94 -12.12
CA ALA A 123 -8.21 -4.27 -12.01
C ALA A 123 -8.47 -5.79 -11.95
N ASP A 124 -7.65 -6.60 -12.62
CA ASP A 124 -7.78 -8.06 -12.58
C ASP A 124 -7.19 -8.61 -11.27
N GLU A 125 -6.06 -8.07 -10.80
CA GLU A 125 -5.47 -8.45 -9.51
C GLU A 125 -6.43 -8.16 -8.34
N TYR A 126 -7.07 -6.99 -8.33
CA TYR A 126 -8.04 -6.64 -7.29
C TYR A 126 -9.32 -7.46 -7.36
N ARG A 127 -9.77 -7.85 -8.56
CA ARG A 127 -10.89 -8.79 -8.69
C ARG A 127 -10.54 -10.12 -8.01
N ALA A 128 -9.36 -10.67 -8.30
CA ALA A 128 -8.91 -11.92 -7.69
C ALA A 128 -8.75 -11.81 -6.16
N ILE A 129 -8.17 -10.72 -5.64
CA ILE A 129 -8.00 -10.49 -4.20
C ILE A 129 -9.37 -10.40 -3.51
N THR A 130 -10.30 -9.61 -4.05
CA THR A 130 -11.64 -9.43 -3.46
C THR A 130 -12.50 -10.68 -3.56
N GLU A 131 -12.30 -11.51 -4.60
CA GLU A 131 -12.94 -12.82 -4.70
C GLU A 131 -12.44 -13.80 -3.64
N GLY A 132 -11.13 -13.81 -3.36
CA GLY A 132 -10.49 -14.66 -2.35
C GLY A 132 -10.62 -14.19 -0.90
N SER A 133 -11.19 -13.01 -0.63
CA SER A 133 -11.31 -12.42 0.71
C SER A 133 -12.45 -13.04 1.54
N VAL A 134 -12.36 -14.33 1.87
CA VAL A 134 -13.43 -15.12 2.52
C VAL A 134 -13.83 -14.55 3.89
N LEU A 135 -12.86 -14.19 4.74
CA LEU A 135 -13.14 -13.68 6.09
C LEU A 135 -13.97 -12.39 6.04
N VAL A 136 -13.55 -11.44 5.21
CA VAL A 136 -14.22 -10.14 5.07
C VAL A 136 -15.60 -10.30 4.43
N ARG A 137 -15.75 -11.22 3.48
CA ARG A 137 -17.05 -11.55 2.89
C ARG A 137 -18.04 -12.05 3.95
N GLY A 138 -17.58 -12.77 4.96
CA GLY A 138 -18.43 -13.20 6.08
C GLY A 138 -18.72 -12.07 7.09
N LEU A 139 -17.74 -11.21 7.36
CA LEU A 139 -17.87 -10.17 8.39
C LEU A 139 -18.58 -8.90 7.88
N ALA A 140 -18.21 -8.40 6.70
CA ALA A 140 -18.66 -7.13 6.14
C ALA A 140 -18.89 -7.25 4.61
N PRO A 141 -19.88 -8.05 4.17
CA PRO A 141 -20.17 -8.22 2.74
C PRO A 141 -20.56 -6.91 2.04
N GLU A 142 -21.21 -5.98 2.75
CA GLU A 142 -21.61 -4.67 2.22
C GLU A 142 -20.39 -3.79 1.90
N LEU A 143 -19.37 -3.83 2.75
CA LEU A 143 -18.09 -3.15 2.51
C LEU A 143 -17.38 -3.73 1.28
N LEU A 144 -17.39 -5.06 1.12
CA LEU A 144 -16.78 -5.69 -0.03
C LEU A 144 -17.50 -5.34 -1.34
N ASP A 145 -18.83 -5.24 -1.33
CA ASP A 145 -19.62 -4.79 -2.48
C ASP A 145 -19.35 -3.33 -2.81
N TYR A 146 -19.30 -2.46 -1.79
CA TYR A 146 -18.92 -1.05 -1.93
C TYR A 146 -17.56 -0.90 -2.61
N LEU A 147 -16.54 -1.62 -2.14
CA LEU A 147 -15.18 -1.55 -2.69
C LEU A 147 -15.09 -2.01 -4.16
N LYS A 148 -15.93 -2.97 -4.57
CA LYS A 148 -16.00 -3.46 -5.96
C LYS A 148 -16.70 -2.49 -6.91
N LYS A 149 -17.68 -1.75 -6.40
CA LYS A 149 -18.55 -0.86 -7.17
C LYS A 149 -18.22 0.63 -7.00
N PHE A 150 -17.26 0.97 -6.15
CA PHE A 150 -16.80 2.34 -5.97
C PHE A 150 -16.51 3.01 -7.33
N PRO A 151 -16.90 4.28 -7.55
CA PRO A 151 -17.61 5.17 -6.62
C PRO A 151 -19.15 5.08 -6.69
N THR A 152 -19.70 4.15 -7.48
CA THR A 152 -21.15 4.10 -7.80
C THR A 152 -22.03 3.45 -6.73
N ALA A 153 -21.45 2.68 -5.81
CA ALA A 153 -22.17 2.12 -4.68
C ALA A 153 -22.14 3.09 -3.49
N GLU A 154 -23.26 3.15 -2.78
CA GLU A 154 -23.37 3.86 -1.51
C GLU A 154 -23.19 2.88 -0.35
N LEU A 155 -22.47 3.32 0.69
CA LEU A 155 -22.36 2.61 1.95
C LEU A 155 -22.54 3.63 3.09
N PRO A 156 -23.74 3.72 3.69
CA PRO A 156 -23.99 4.67 4.76
C PRO A 156 -22.99 4.52 5.90
N GLY A 157 -22.45 5.66 6.37
CA GLY A 157 -21.44 5.67 7.43
C GLY A 157 -20.04 5.23 7.00
N ALA A 158 -19.79 5.01 5.70
CA ALA A 158 -18.46 4.77 5.19
C ALA A 158 -17.69 6.09 4.96
N GLU A 159 -16.45 6.12 5.41
CA GLU A 159 -15.53 7.23 5.20
C GLU A 159 -14.40 6.78 4.29
N SER A 160 -14.37 7.31 3.07
CA SER A 160 -13.32 7.08 2.09
C SER A 160 -12.30 8.21 2.09
N ARG A 161 -11.01 7.87 1.94
CA ARG A 161 -9.93 8.82 1.65
C ARG A 161 -8.86 8.20 0.79
N VAL A 162 -8.12 9.05 0.07
CA VAL A 162 -6.91 8.63 -0.65
C VAL A 162 -5.70 9.27 0.01
N ASP A 163 -4.70 8.45 0.31
CA ASP A 163 -3.46 8.87 0.96
C ASP A 163 -2.27 8.56 0.04
N TRP A 164 -1.23 9.39 0.06
CA TRP A 164 0.07 9.06 -0.51
C TRP A 164 1.10 8.86 0.60
N SER A 165 2.09 8.01 0.34
CA SER A 165 3.25 7.88 1.21
C SER A 165 4.51 7.54 0.44
N LYS A 166 5.65 8.01 0.96
CA LYS A 166 6.99 7.61 0.55
C LYS A 166 7.65 6.90 1.72
N VAL A 167 8.02 5.64 1.52
CA VAL A 167 8.54 4.78 2.59
C VAL A 167 9.91 4.30 2.20
N ASP A 168 10.87 4.44 3.12
CA ASP A 168 12.15 3.76 3.03
C ASP A 168 11.96 2.28 3.35
N SER A 169 12.26 1.43 2.38
CA SER A 169 12.24 -0.02 2.56
C SER A 169 13.62 -0.58 2.94
N GLY A 170 14.67 0.25 2.93
CA GLY A 170 16.06 -0.17 2.99
C GLY A 170 16.69 -0.39 1.60
N LEU A 171 15.92 -0.27 0.51
CA LEU A 171 16.35 -0.28 -0.89
C LEU A 171 16.06 1.06 -1.61
N LYS A 172 15.38 1.04 -2.76
CA LYS A 172 14.79 2.23 -3.38
C LYS A 172 13.48 2.54 -2.64
N PRO A 173 13.29 3.76 -2.11
CA PRO A 173 12.05 4.16 -1.49
C PRO A 173 10.84 3.96 -2.38
N ILE A 174 9.71 3.63 -1.77
CA ILE A 174 8.49 3.28 -2.47
C ILE A 174 7.50 4.41 -2.31
N ILE A 175 6.94 4.88 -3.41
CA ILE A 175 5.83 5.83 -3.42
C ILE A 175 4.56 5.02 -3.64
N THR A 176 3.58 5.17 -2.74
CA THR A 176 2.29 4.50 -2.82
C THR A 176 1.14 5.50 -2.85
N LEU A 177 0.06 5.12 -3.53
CA LEU A 177 -1.26 5.73 -3.38
C LEU A 177 -2.22 4.68 -2.84
N THR A 178 -3.00 5.08 -1.86
CA THR A 178 -3.84 4.18 -1.07
C THR A 178 -5.25 4.74 -0.98
N HIS A 179 -6.25 3.96 -1.37
CA HIS A 179 -7.65 4.24 -1.06
C HIS A 179 -8.04 3.47 0.22
N SER A 180 -8.36 4.20 1.28
CA SER A 180 -8.81 3.65 2.56
C SER A 180 -10.30 3.90 2.75
N VAL A 181 -11.04 2.89 3.21
CA VAL A 181 -12.47 3.00 3.55
C VAL A 181 -12.66 2.50 4.97
N GLY A 182 -13.04 3.41 5.87
CA GLY A 182 -13.52 3.04 7.19
C GLY A 182 -15.01 2.77 7.17
N TYR A 183 -15.44 1.71 7.84
CA TYR A 183 -16.82 1.26 7.92
C TYR A 183 -17.16 0.91 9.37
N SER A 184 -18.29 1.42 9.86
CA SER A 184 -18.84 1.10 11.16
C SER A 184 -20.21 0.47 11.00
N ARG A 185 -20.45 -0.66 11.69
CA ARG A 185 -21.76 -1.30 11.77
C ARG A 185 -22.03 -1.64 13.22
N GLN A 186 -23.20 -1.23 13.71
CA GLN A 186 -23.70 -1.59 15.02
C GLN A 186 -24.92 -2.50 14.85
N LEU A 187 -24.93 -3.63 15.56
CA LEU A 187 -26.03 -4.58 15.53
C LEU A 187 -26.38 -4.96 16.97
N GLN A 188 -27.48 -4.41 17.49
CA GLN A 188 -27.82 -4.53 18.93
C GLN A 188 -26.65 -4.04 19.79
N ASP A 189 -26.08 -4.91 20.63
CA ASP A 189 -24.95 -4.61 21.50
C ASP A 189 -23.59 -4.83 20.82
N ASP A 190 -23.56 -5.36 19.59
CA ASP A 190 -22.33 -5.66 18.88
C ASP A 190 -21.83 -4.47 18.04
N LEU A 191 -20.52 -4.28 18.01
CA LEU A 191 -19.85 -3.23 17.24
C LEU A 191 -18.81 -3.84 16.30
N PHE A 192 -18.90 -3.46 15.03
CA PHE A 192 -17.97 -3.86 13.97
C PHE A 192 -17.35 -2.58 13.40
N LEU A 193 -16.07 -2.37 13.65
CA LEU A 193 -15.28 -1.33 12.98
C LEU A 193 -14.32 -2.00 12.02
N THR A 194 -14.34 -1.63 10.74
CA THR A 194 -13.44 -2.18 9.73
C THR A 194 -12.80 -1.07 8.94
N ILE A 195 -11.48 -1.15 8.75
CA ILE A 195 -10.77 -0.32 7.78
C ILE A 195 -10.31 -1.25 6.66
N ALA A 196 -10.88 -1.05 5.47
CA ALA A 196 -10.34 -1.59 4.24
C ALA A 196 -9.29 -0.62 3.70
N THR A 197 -8.18 -1.16 3.23
CA THR A 197 -7.10 -0.38 2.65
C THR A 197 -6.76 -1.02 1.31
N LYS A 198 -6.71 -0.24 0.23
CA LYS A 198 -6.46 -0.68 -1.15
C LYS A 198 -5.31 0.12 -1.78
N GLN A 199 -4.23 -0.54 -2.18
CA GLN A 199 -3.07 0.10 -2.80
C GLN A 199 -3.35 0.38 -4.28
N ILE A 200 -3.92 1.52 -4.60
CA ILE A 200 -4.25 1.84 -5.98
C ILE A 200 -3.01 2.11 -6.84
N TYR A 201 -1.84 2.35 -6.24
CA TYR A 201 -0.56 2.43 -6.95
C TYR A 201 0.62 2.18 -6.01
N ALA A 202 1.66 1.51 -6.50
CA ALA A 202 3.02 1.55 -5.95
C ALA A 202 4.05 1.74 -7.07
N SER A 203 5.14 2.47 -6.78
CA SER A 203 6.22 2.68 -7.74
C SER A 203 7.16 1.49 -7.91
N HIS A 204 7.23 0.58 -6.92
CA HIS A 204 8.17 -0.54 -6.87
C HIS A 204 7.60 -1.78 -6.15
N TYR A 205 8.23 -2.94 -6.36
CA TYR A 205 8.10 -4.24 -5.67
C TYR A 205 6.74 -4.95 -5.69
N ILE A 206 5.68 -4.33 -5.18
CA ILE A 206 4.35 -4.93 -5.05
C ILE A 206 3.47 -4.46 -6.21
N ASP A 207 2.80 -5.39 -6.88
CA ASP A 207 1.85 -5.06 -7.94
C ASP A 207 0.54 -4.58 -7.32
N ALA A 208 -0.10 -5.41 -6.50
CA ALA A 208 -1.37 -5.08 -5.84
C ALA A 208 -1.36 -5.51 -4.37
N SER A 209 -2.02 -4.74 -3.51
CA SER A 209 -2.20 -5.12 -2.10
C SER A 209 -3.53 -4.62 -1.55
N MET A 210 -4.20 -5.47 -0.78
CA MET A 210 -5.41 -5.11 -0.05
C MET A 210 -5.29 -5.61 1.37
N ALA A 211 -5.69 -4.78 2.33
CA ALA A 211 -5.74 -5.14 3.72
C ALA A 211 -7.06 -4.77 4.37
N PHE A 212 -7.42 -5.52 5.39
CA PHE A 212 -8.57 -5.27 6.23
C PHE A 212 -8.15 -5.41 7.68
N THR A 213 -8.38 -4.36 8.45
CA THR A 213 -8.19 -4.36 9.89
C THR A 213 -9.54 -4.16 10.54
N SER A 214 -9.97 -5.09 11.39
CA SER A 214 -11.30 -5.06 12.01
C SER A 214 -11.19 -5.13 13.53
N LEU A 215 -11.94 -4.29 14.23
CA LEU A 215 -12.24 -4.44 15.64
C LEU A 215 -13.68 -4.94 15.75
N LEU A 216 -13.84 -6.11 16.34
CA LEU A 216 -15.13 -6.73 16.61
C LEU A 216 -15.37 -6.71 18.12
N ARG A 217 -16.53 -6.24 18.54
CA ARG A 217 -17.01 -6.35 19.91
C ARG A 217 -18.36 -7.05 19.90
N PHE A 218 -18.49 -8.09 20.73
CA PHE A 218 -19.73 -8.82 20.93
C PHE A 218 -20.24 -8.58 22.35
N GLY A 219 -21.49 -8.13 22.47
CA GLY A 219 -22.11 -7.77 23.75
C GLY A 219 -21.58 -6.47 24.38
N SER A 220 -22.08 -6.18 25.58
CA SER A 220 -21.78 -4.96 26.33
C SER A 220 -21.34 -5.26 27.78
N GLY A 221 -20.69 -4.29 28.43
CA GLY A 221 -20.27 -4.39 29.83
C GLY A 221 -19.14 -5.39 30.09
N GLU A 222 -19.10 -5.97 31.29
CA GLU A 222 -18.01 -6.86 31.74
C GLU A 222 -17.93 -8.20 30.98
N SER A 223 -19.00 -8.59 30.28
CA SER A 223 -19.06 -9.81 29.46
C SER A 223 -18.70 -9.58 27.99
N ALA A 224 -18.36 -8.35 27.58
CA ALA A 224 -18.05 -8.06 26.19
C ALA A 224 -16.78 -8.81 25.71
N GLU A 225 -16.88 -9.49 24.57
CA GLU A 225 -15.74 -10.10 23.91
C GLU A 225 -15.21 -9.19 22.80
N GLU A 226 -13.89 -9.00 22.74
CA GLU A 226 -13.26 -8.07 21.80
C GLU A 226 -12.16 -8.76 21.00
N TYR A 227 -12.22 -8.62 19.68
CA TYR A 227 -11.28 -9.22 18.74
C TYR A 227 -10.71 -8.17 17.80
N LEU A 228 -9.38 -8.14 17.67
CA LEU A 228 -8.69 -7.38 16.65
C LEU A 228 -8.19 -8.34 15.57
N LEU A 229 -8.67 -8.14 14.34
CA LEU A 229 -8.37 -8.98 13.19
C LEU A 229 -7.61 -8.18 12.14
N PHE A 230 -6.60 -8.80 11.55
CA PHE A 230 -5.87 -8.24 10.42
C PHE A 230 -5.76 -9.30 9.32
N THR A 231 -6.11 -8.92 8.10
CA THR A 231 -5.85 -9.73 6.90
C THR A 231 -5.23 -8.84 5.84
N SER A 232 -4.28 -9.39 5.09
CA SER A 232 -3.72 -8.72 3.92
C SER A 232 -3.43 -9.75 2.84
N THR A 233 -3.69 -9.38 1.59
CA THR A 233 -3.28 -10.15 0.41
C THR A 233 -2.52 -9.21 -0.50
N SER A 234 -1.30 -9.64 -0.87
CA SER A 234 -0.43 -8.90 -1.77
C SER A 234 -0.03 -9.79 -2.95
N ARG A 235 0.14 -9.17 -4.12
CA ARG A 235 0.58 -9.78 -5.37
C ARG A 235 1.88 -9.12 -5.81
N SER A 236 2.85 -9.94 -6.20
CA SER A 236 4.12 -9.47 -6.77
C SER A 236 4.61 -10.48 -7.79
N ASP A 237 5.00 -9.98 -8.96
CA ASP A 237 5.67 -10.75 -10.00
C ASP A 237 6.99 -11.40 -9.54
N SER A 238 7.65 -10.83 -8.53
CA SER A 238 8.90 -11.34 -7.95
C SER A 238 8.73 -12.67 -7.18
N LEU A 239 7.49 -13.05 -6.86
CA LEU A 239 7.16 -14.28 -6.13
C LEU A 239 6.86 -15.47 -7.07
N GLY A 240 6.97 -15.28 -8.39
CA GLY A 240 6.84 -16.34 -9.39
C GLY A 240 8.20 -16.88 -9.88
N GLY A 241 8.22 -18.14 -10.36
CA GLY A 241 9.39 -18.75 -11.02
C GLY A 241 9.96 -20.01 -10.36
N ALA A 242 11.04 -20.55 -10.92
CA ALA A 242 11.61 -21.87 -10.57
C ALA A 242 12.26 -21.97 -9.17
N LEU A 243 12.33 -20.86 -8.42
CA LEU A 243 12.92 -20.78 -7.07
C LEU A 243 11.92 -20.28 -6.01
N SER A 244 10.62 -20.28 -6.34
CA SER A 244 9.57 -19.69 -5.52
C SER A 244 9.41 -20.32 -4.13
N GLY A 245 9.63 -21.63 -3.98
CA GLY A 245 9.34 -22.34 -2.72
C GLY A 245 10.16 -21.86 -1.51
N MET A 246 11.46 -21.61 -1.66
CA MET A 246 12.30 -21.10 -0.57
C MET A 246 12.03 -19.61 -0.29
N ALA A 247 11.78 -18.82 -1.35
CA ALA A 247 11.41 -17.41 -1.22
C ALA A 247 10.06 -17.26 -0.48
N HIS A 248 9.09 -18.14 -0.78
CA HIS A 248 7.77 -18.16 -0.15
C HIS A 248 7.86 -18.39 1.36
N ALA A 249 8.66 -19.36 1.82
CA ALA A 249 8.79 -19.64 3.26
C ALA A 249 9.38 -18.45 4.05
N VAL A 250 10.33 -17.72 3.46
CA VAL A 250 10.92 -16.54 4.12
C VAL A 250 9.93 -15.39 4.15
N VAL A 251 9.27 -15.12 3.03
CA VAL A 251 8.24 -14.06 2.92
C VAL A 251 7.05 -14.36 3.84
N GLU A 252 6.63 -15.62 3.95
CA GLU A 252 5.56 -16.05 4.85
C GLU A 252 5.91 -15.79 6.33
N ARG A 253 7.11 -16.17 6.75
CA ARG A 253 7.56 -15.92 8.13
C ARG A 253 7.58 -14.42 8.46
N GLU A 254 8.08 -13.61 7.54
CA GLU A 254 8.10 -12.17 7.72
C GLU A 254 6.68 -11.57 7.71
N ALA A 255 5.80 -12.06 6.82
CA ALA A 255 4.36 -11.75 6.78
C ALA A 255 3.70 -11.90 8.15
N LEU A 256 3.89 -13.06 8.76
CA LEU A 256 3.34 -13.39 10.06
C LEU A 256 3.90 -12.48 11.16
N GLN A 257 5.21 -12.25 11.18
CA GLN A 257 5.83 -11.41 12.21
C GLN A 257 5.30 -9.98 12.17
N LYS A 258 5.18 -9.33 11.00
CA LYS A 258 4.71 -7.93 10.97
C LYS A 258 3.22 -7.81 11.22
N ALA A 259 2.43 -8.82 10.83
CA ALA A 259 1.03 -8.91 11.22
C ALA A 259 0.89 -8.99 12.75
N GLU A 260 1.69 -9.83 13.42
CA GLU A 260 1.70 -9.92 14.88
C GLU A 260 2.10 -8.60 15.54
N GLU A 261 3.21 -7.99 15.10
CA GLU A 261 3.66 -6.71 15.65
C GLU A 261 2.65 -5.58 15.39
N LEU A 262 1.97 -5.59 14.24
CA LEU A 262 0.90 -4.64 13.95
C LEU A 262 -0.23 -4.81 14.96
N LEU A 263 -0.74 -6.02 15.12
CA LEU A 263 -1.84 -6.32 16.05
C LEU A 263 -1.47 -5.98 17.49
N GLN A 264 -0.26 -6.32 17.94
CA GLN A 264 0.23 -5.99 19.28
C GLN A 264 0.33 -4.47 19.49
N ASN A 265 0.93 -3.73 18.55
CA ASN A 265 1.05 -2.27 18.66
C ASN A 265 -0.32 -1.57 18.60
N SER A 266 -1.20 -2.02 17.71
CA SER A 266 -2.57 -1.50 17.61
C SER A 266 -3.34 -1.77 18.90
N LYS A 267 -3.27 -2.98 19.46
CA LYS A 267 -3.86 -3.29 20.76
C LYS A 267 -3.36 -2.34 21.86
N MET A 268 -2.05 -2.19 22.00
CA MET A 268 -1.48 -1.30 23.03
C MET A 268 -1.98 0.14 22.91
N ARG A 269 -2.13 0.65 21.68
CA ARG A 269 -2.61 2.02 21.43
C ARG A 269 -4.11 2.18 21.66
N LEU A 270 -4.90 1.17 21.31
CA LEU A 270 -6.35 1.17 21.52
C LEU A 270 -6.68 1.07 23.02
N GLU A 271 -5.91 0.27 23.78
CA GLU A 271 -6.04 0.11 25.23
C GLU A 271 -5.46 1.30 26.03
N ALA A 272 -4.61 2.15 25.43
CA ALA A 272 -4.12 3.35 26.08
C ALA A 272 -5.28 4.36 26.27
N LYS A 273 -5.46 4.88 27.50
CA LYS A 273 -6.42 5.96 27.77
C LYS A 273 -6.07 7.16 26.89
N ALA A 274 -7.06 7.66 26.14
CA ALA A 274 -6.90 8.88 25.36
C ALA A 274 -6.47 10.03 26.29
N PRO A 275 -5.40 10.79 25.97
CA PRO A 275 -5.18 12.06 26.64
C PRO A 275 -6.37 12.98 26.34
N ALA A 276 -6.84 13.70 27.36
CA ALA A 276 -7.95 14.64 27.25
C ALA A 276 -7.69 15.64 26.11
N THR A 277 -8.62 15.70 25.16
CA THR A 277 -8.85 16.79 24.21
C THR A 277 -7.61 17.30 23.45
N GLN A 278 -7.25 16.64 22.35
CA GLN A 278 -6.47 17.30 21.30
C GLN A 278 -7.42 18.03 20.34
N LYS A 279 -7.65 19.32 20.65
CA LYS A 279 -8.10 20.33 19.68
C LYS A 279 -7.13 20.31 18.49
N THR A 280 -7.67 20.13 17.28
CA THR A 280 -7.01 20.26 15.97
C THR A 280 -5.67 19.51 15.87
N ALA A 281 -5.72 18.19 15.66
CA ALA A 281 -4.57 17.46 15.18
C ALA A 281 -4.30 17.83 13.73
N ASP A 282 -3.09 18.32 13.43
CA ASP A 282 -2.58 18.48 12.06
C ASP A 282 -2.87 17.20 11.25
N HIS A 283 -3.78 17.33 10.28
CA HIS A 283 -4.25 16.25 9.41
C HIS A 283 -3.20 15.77 8.39
N ASN A 284 -1.98 16.29 8.44
CA ASN A 284 -1.03 16.22 7.33
C ASN A 284 -0.06 15.04 7.41
N ASN A 285 -0.16 14.14 8.40
CA ASN A 285 0.81 13.04 8.51
C ASN A 285 0.27 11.75 9.15
N GLU A 286 -0.93 11.32 8.74
CA GLU A 286 -1.40 9.95 8.99
C GLU A 286 -0.96 9.05 7.83
N SER A 287 0.25 8.51 7.91
CA SER A 287 0.65 7.42 7.00
C SER A 287 -0.14 6.15 7.35
N GLY A 288 -0.84 5.63 6.33
CA GLY A 288 -1.72 4.46 6.46
C GLY A 288 -0.97 3.16 6.81
N ILE A 289 -1.76 2.13 7.06
CA ILE A 289 -1.36 0.77 7.52
C ILE A 289 -0.32 0.07 6.60
N TYR A 290 -0.09 0.60 5.39
CA TYR A 290 0.71 -0.02 4.33
C TYR A 290 2.21 -0.14 4.57
N THR A 291 2.82 0.74 5.35
CA THR A 291 4.27 0.67 5.63
C THR A 291 4.67 -0.70 6.17
N LYS A 292 3.87 -1.33 7.04
CA LYS A 292 4.16 -2.69 7.55
C LYS A 292 3.90 -3.81 6.55
N ILE A 293 2.98 -3.61 5.60
CA ILE A 293 2.68 -4.57 4.52
C ILE A 293 3.81 -4.56 3.48
N VAL A 294 4.37 -3.38 3.20
CA VAL A 294 5.47 -3.19 2.26
C VAL A 294 6.77 -3.76 2.79
N GLU A 295 7.04 -3.58 4.08
CA GLU A 295 8.22 -4.18 4.71
C GLU A 295 8.22 -5.72 4.61
N LEU A 296 7.10 -6.41 4.39
CA LEU A 296 7.01 -7.88 4.24
C LEU A 296 7.82 -8.47 3.09
N SER A 297 8.26 -7.63 2.16
CA SER A 297 9.06 -8.04 1.00
C SER A 297 10.57 -7.94 1.21
N GLU A 298 11.06 -7.46 2.38
CA GLU A 298 12.44 -6.99 2.54
C GLU A 298 13.20 -7.47 3.79
N SER A 299 12.98 -8.71 4.23
CA SER A 299 13.83 -9.36 5.26
C SER A 299 15.31 -9.38 4.84
N LEU A 300 16.20 -9.04 5.79
CA LEU A 300 17.66 -9.15 5.63
C LEU A 300 18.10 -10.54 5.14
N THR A 301 17.35 -11.59 5.50
CA THR A 301 17.58 -12.96 5.07
C THR A 301 17.27 -13.18 3.59
N VAL A 302 16.23 -12.53 3.04
CA VAL A 302 15.95 -12.53 1.59
C VAL A 302 17.06 -11.83 0.82
N ARG A 303 17.60 -10.74 1.37
CA ARG A 303 18.71 -9.97 0.77
C ARG A 303 20.00 -10.80 0.70
N ILE A 304 20.32 -11.54 1.76
CA ILE A 304 21.48 -12.46 1.78
C ILE A 304 21.29 -13.58 0.76
N LEU A 305 20.09 -14.16 0.64
CA LEU A 305 19.81 -15.20 -0.34
C LEU A 305 19.90 -14.66 -1.77
N ALA A 306 19.38 -13.46 -2.06
CA ALA A 306 19.50 -12.83 -3.37
C ALA A 306 20.97 -12.58 -3.77
N VAL A 307 21.82 -12.14 -2.83
CA VAL A 307 23.27 -11.96 -3.06
C VAL A 307 23.95 -13.31 -3.32
N LEU A 308 23.62 -14.36 -2.55
CA LEU A 308 24.13 -15.71 -2.78
C LEU A 308 23.67 -16.27 -4.14
N PHE A 309 22.46 -15.96 -4.57
CA PHE A 309 21.93 -16.36 -5.89
C PHE A 309 22.62 -15.64 -7.04
N ILE A 310 22.87 -14.33 -6.93
CA ILE A 310 23.66 -13.58 -7.92
C ILE A 310 25.08 -14.13 -7.97
N ALA A 311 25.70 -14.40 -6.82
CA ALA A 311 27.03 -15.00 -6.76
C ALA A 311 27.08 -16.39 -7.40
N LEU A 312 26.05 -17.23 -7.19
CA LEU A 312 25.94 -18.56 -7.79
C LEU A 312 25.71 -18.49 -9.30
N ALA A 313 24.85 -17.57 -9.77
CA ALA A 313 24.60 -17.35 -11.19
C ALA A 313 25.86 -16.85 -11.92
N LEU A 314 26.60 -15.91 -11.32
CA LEU A 314 27.88 -15.43 -11.83
C LEU A 314 28.94 -16.54 -11.84
N PHE A 315 28.99 -17.38 -10.80
CA PHE A 315 29.91 -18.52 -10.73
C PHE A 315 29.61 -19.57 -11.81
N LEU A 316 28.34 -19.89 -12.05
CA LEU A 316 27.93 -20.83 -13.11
C LEU A 316 28.22 -20.26 -14.50
N ALA A 317 27.93 -18.97 -14.73
CA ALA A 317 28.26 -18.29 -15.98
C ALA A 317 29.79 -18.28 -16.24
N PHE A 318 30.59 -18.08 -15.19
CA PHE A 318 32.05 -18.10 -15.27
C PHE A 318 32.60 -19.52 -15.55
N ARG A 319 32.01 -20.56 -14.96
CA ARG A 319 32.36 -21.96 -15.26
C ARG A 319 32.02 -22.36 -16.70
N LEU A 320 30.84 -21.97 -17.19
CA LEU A 320 30.43 -22.25 -18.57
C LEU A 320 31.32 -21.54 -19.61
N LYS A 321 31.91 -20.40 -19.24
CA LYS A 321 32.84 -19.66 -20.10
C LYS A 321 34.28 -20.20 -20.09
N ARG A 322 34.66 -20.99 -19.09
CA ARG A 322 35.98 -21.66 -18.99
C ARG A 322 36.00 -23.09 -19.55
N GLY A 323 34.83 -23.65 -19.87
CA GLY A 323 34.69 -24.97 -20.48
C GLY A 323 34.59 -24.96 -22.01
N LYS A 324 34.88 -23.82 -22.65
CA LYS A 324 35.04 -23.66 -24.10
C LYS A 324 36.46 -23.19 -24.39
#